data_AF-A0A4U0RZE9-F1
#
_entry.id   AF-A0A4U0RZE9-F1
#
_cell.length_a   1.000
_cell.length_b   1.000
_cell.length_c   1.000
_cell.angle_alpha   90.00
_cell.angle_beta   90.00
_cell.angle_gamma   90.00
#
_symmetry.space_group_name_H-M   'P 1'
#
loop_
_entity.id
_entity.type
_entity.pdbx_description
1 polymer ?
#
loop_
_entity_poly.entity_id
_entity_poly.type
_entity_poly.pdbx_seq_one_letter_code
_entity_poly.pdbx_strand_id
1 'polypeptide(L)'
;MIALLPPALLAALLALGGAAGVLVVAGGAVLPLGSIDLPLAYILPPLVALALFQLVFGALARRWRGLGFWLVALPVSALIWGAGLWLLLDARITIPQALAGTAIGHLAALLAALAGIRGRRDGR
;
A
#
# COMPACT_ATOMS: atom_id res chain seq x y z
N MET A 1 -13.11 -1.07 19.83
CA MET A 1 -12.57 -1.41 18.50
C MET A 1 -13.07 -0.49 17.38
N ILE A 2 -14.26 0.13 17.50
CA ILE A 2 -14.78 1.13 16.54
C ILE A 2 -13.81 2.34 16.40
N ALA A 3 -13.08 2.71 17.46
CA ALA A 3 -12.18 3.87 17.46
C ALA A 3 -10.97 3.80 16.52
N LEU A 4 -10.52 2.61 16.09
CA LEU A 4 -9.34 2.47 15.20
C LEU A 4 -9.70 2.30 13.72
N LEU A 5 -10.98 2.05 13.40
CA LEU A 5 -11.44 1.94 12.02
C LEU A 5 -11.36 3.30 11.28
N PRO A 6 -11.85 4.41 11.85
CA PRO A 6 -11.77 5.73 11.22
C PRO A 6 -10.33 6.18 10.90
N PRO A 7 -9.35 6.11 11.83
CA PRO A 7 -7.99 6.52 11.53
C PRO A 7 -7.27 5.57 10.56
N ALA A 8 -7.61 4.27 10.56
CA ALA A 8 -7.07 3.32 9.58
C ALA A 8 -7.58 3.59 8.15
N LEU A 9 -8.86 3.90 7.99
CA LEU A 9 -9.45 4.28 6.71
C LEU A 9 -8.87 5.59 6.19
N LEU A 10 -8.76 6.62 7.04
CA LEU A 10 -8.15 7.88 6.66
C LEU A 10 -6.69 7.72 6.24
N ALA A 11 -5.92 6.93 7.00
CA ALA A 11 -4.54 6.59 6.66
C ALA A 11 -4.44 5.84 5.32
N ALA A 12 -5.37 4.91 5.06
CA ALA A 12 -5.42 4.18 3.79
C ALA A 12 -5.75 5.10 2.61
N LEU A 13 -6.71 6.02 2.75
CA LEU A 13 -7.06 6.98 1.70
C LEU A 13 -5.89 7.92 1.37
N LEU A 14 -5.22 8.45 2.39
CA LEU A 14 -4.05 9.32 2.20
C LEU A 14 -2.86 8.58 1.60
N ALA A 15 -2.61 7.34 2.03
CA ALA A 15 -1.59 6.48 1.46
C ALA A 15 -1.82 6.19 -0.02
N LEU A 16 -3.06 5.83 -0.38
CA LEU A 16 -3.45 5.55 -1.76
C LEU A 16 -3.41 6.81 -2.63
N GLY A 17 -3.87 7.95 -2.12
CA GLY A 17 -3.78 9.24 -2.81
C GLY A 17 -2.33 9.66 -3.08
N GLY A 18 -1.46 9.57 -2.07
CA GLY A 18 -0.04 9.88 -2.23
C GLY A 18 0.66 8.95 -3.23
N ALA A 19 0.38 7.65 -3.17
CA ALA A 19 0.97 6.68 -4.09
C ALA A 19 0.44 6.80 -5.52
N ALA A 20 -0.84 7.15 -5.72
CA ALA A 20 -1.38 7.45 -7.04
C ALA A 20 -0.70 8.67 -7.66
N GLY A 21 -0.48 9.74 -6.87
CA GLY A 21 0.28 10.91 -7.32
C GLY A 21 1.71 10.56 -7.71
N VAL A 22 2.38 9.71 -6.92
CA VAL A 22 3.73 9.22 -7.24
C VAL A 22 3.76 8.38 -8.50
N LEU A 23 2.77 7.52 -8.73
CA LEU A 23 2.70 6.69 -9.94
C LEU A 23 2.60 7.56 -11.21
N VAL A 24 1.81 8.64 -11.17
CA VAL A 24 1.65 9.57 -12.28
C VAL A 24 2.97 10.28 -12.61
N VAL A 25 3.77 10.61 -11.60
CA VAL A 25 5.07 11.31 -11.78
C VAL A 25 6.22 10.36 -12.09
N ALA A 26 6.25 9.18 -11.45
CA ALA A 26 7.35 8.22 -11.53
C ALA A 26 7.14 7.13 -12.60
N GLY A 27 5.99 7.10 -13.27
CA GLY A 27 5.64 6.08 -14.27
C GLY A 27 6.61 5.97 -15.45
N GLY A 28 7.32 7.05 -15.77
CA GLY A 28 8.37 7.08 -16.81
C GLY A 28 9.80 7.07 -16.28
N ALA A 29 10.00 7.05 -14.96
CA ALA A 29 11.32 7.15 -14.36
C ALA A 29 11.89 5.76 -14.06
N VAL A 30 13.16 5.54 -14.39
CA VAL A 30 13.90 4.31 -14.11
C VAL A 30 15.07 4.59 -13.17
N LEU A 31 15.34 3.65 -12.28
CA LEU A 31 16.51 3.64 -11.41
C LEU A 31 17.49 2.59 -11.95
N PRO A 32 18.70 2.98 -12.39
CA PRO A 32 19.69 2.01 -12.82
C PRO A 32 20.21 1.22 -11.61
N LEU A 33 20.08 -0.10 -11.65
CA LEU A 33 20.50 -1.03 -10.61
C LEU A 33 21.40 -2.10 -11.23
N GLY A 34 22.69 -1.77 -11.34
CA GLY A 34 23.66 -2.60 -12.04
C GLY A 34 23.37 -2.63 -13.54
N SER A 35 23.01 -3.79 -14.06
CA SER A 35 22.66 -4.00 -15.48
C SER A 35 21.16 -3.92 -15.77
N ILE A 36 20.32 -3.61 -14.77
CA ILE A 36 18.86 -3.59 -14.90
C ILE A 36 18.33 -2.18 -14.63
N ASP A 37 17.51 -1.67 -15.54
CA ASP A 37 16.73 -0.45 -15.33
C ASP A 37 15.44 -0.81 -14.60
N LEU A 38 15.37 -0.46 -13.32
CA LEU A 38 14.22 -0.77 -12.48
C LEU A 38 13.23 0.41 -12.50
N PRO A 39 11.99 0.24 -12.99
CA PRO A 39 11.04 1.34 -13.01
C PRO A 39 10.70 1.78 -11.59
N LEU A 40 10.87 3.07 -11.30
CA LEU A 40 10.63 3.66 -9.98
C LEU A 40 9.18 3.45 -9.52
N ALA A 41 8.26 3.28 -10.47
CA ALA A 41 6.87 2.91 -10.23
C ALA A 41 6.68 1.58 -9.47
N TYR A 42 7.65 0.66 -9.46
CA TYR A 42 7.59 -0.57 -8.65
C TYR A 42 8.03 -0.38 -7.20
N ILE A 43 8.76 0.69 -6.90
CA ILE A 43 9.38 0.89 -5.58
C ILE A 43 8.74 2.07 -4.85
N LEU A 44 8.59 3.19 -5.53
CA LEU A 44 8.23 4.46 -4.94
C LEU A 44 6.76 4.50 -4.47
N PRO A 45 5.76 4.11 -5.29
CA PRO A 45 4.36 4.05 -4.86
C PRO A 45 4.11 3.18 -3.61
N PRO A 46 4.60 1.91 -3.50
CA PRO A 46 4.38 1.10 -2.31
C PRO A 46 5.09 1.67 -1.07
N LEU A 47 6.31 2.21 -1.21
CA LEU A 47 7.02 2.84 -0.09
C LEU A 47 6.30 4.08 0.42
N VAL A 48 5.87 4.96 -0.48
CA VAL A 48 5.15 6.20 -0.13
C VAL A 48 3.80 5.86 0.49
N ALA A 49 3.05 4.91 -0.06
CA ALA A 49 1.80 4.44 0.53
C ALA A 49 2.02 3.96 1.97
N LEU A 50 2.98 3.09 2.22
CA LEU A 50 3.23 2.52 3.54
C LEU A 50 3.75 3.56 4.54
N ALA A 51 4.61 4.47 4.11
CA ALA A 51 5.10 5.56 4.95
C ALA A 51 3.97 6.49 5.37
N LEU A 52 3.12 6.91 4.43
CA LEU A 52 1.96 7.75 4.72
C LEU A 52 0.93 7.03 5.60
N PHE A 53 0.67 5.76 5.32
CA PHE A 53 -0.22 4.95 6.14
C PHE A 53 0.27 4.90 7.59
N GLN A 54 1.55 4.55 7.78
CA GLN A 54 2.15 4.42 9.10
C GLN A 54 2.21 5.78 9.83
N LEU A 55 2.50 6.87 9.12
CA LEU A 55 2.54 8.22 9.68
C LEU A 55 1.16 8.63 10.21
N VAL A 56 0.14 8.54 9.35
CA VAL A 56 -1.23 8.97 9.70
C VAL A 56 -1.83 8.05 10.75
N PHE A 57 -1.72 6.73 10.57
CA PHE A 57 -2.23 5.77 11.54
C PHE A 57 -1.47 5.87 12.88
N GLY A 58 -0.15 5.97 12.85
CA GLY A 58 0.69 6.09 14.04
C GLY A 58 0.37 7.35 14.83
N ALA A 59 0.20 8.49 14.15
CA ALA A 59 -0.18 9.76 14.76
C ALA A 59 -1.59 9.71 15.38
N LEU A 60 -2.58 9.19 14.66
CA LEU A 60 -3.97 9.17 15.12
C LEU A 60 -4.23 8.10 16.19
N ALA A 61 -3.61 6.93 16.07
CA ALA A 61 -3.75 5.83 17.03
C ALA A 61 -2.77 5.93 18.22
N ARG A 62 -1.87 6.93 18.22
CA ARG A 62 -0.72 7.08 19.13
C ARG A 62 0.09 5.78 19.30
N ARG A 63 0.14 4.96 18.24
CA ARG A 63 0.73 3.63 18.27
C ARG A 63 1.56 3.40 17.01
N TRP A 64 2.87 3.57 17.16
CA TRP A 64 3.83 3.24 16.12
C TRP A 64 4.01 1.73 16.03
N ARG A 65 3.89 1.18 14.82
CA ARG A 65 4.17 -0.23 14.56
C ARG A 65 5.67 -0.41 14.29
N GLY A 66 6.29 -1.38 14.96
CA GLY A 66 7.72 -1.69 14.81
C GLY A 66 8.06 -2.42 13.51
N LEU A 67 9.31 -2.88 13.42
CA LEU A 67 9.89 -3.55 12.23
C LEU A 67 9.04 -4.69 11.66
N GLY A 68 8.36 -5.47 12.51
CA GLY A 68 7.49 -6.56 12.07
C GLY A 68 6.33 -6.13 11.16
N PHE A 69 5.85 -4.88 11.27
CA PHE A 69 4.87 -4.34 10.33
C PHE A 69 5.47 -4.19 8.94
N TRP A 70 6.68 -3.62 8.85
CA TRP A 70 7.36 -3.39 7.58
C TRP A 70 7.68 -4.70 6.86
N LEU A 71 8.13 -5.73 7.59
CA LEU A 71 8.44 -7.05 7.03
C LEU A 71 7.25 -7.72 6.32
N VAL A 72 6.02 -7.44 6.76
CA VAL A 72 4.80 -8.02 6.16
C VAL A 72 4.16 -7.05 5.17
N ALA A 73 4.11 -5.77 5.51
CA ALA A 73 3.39 -4.78 4.71
C ALA A 73 4.12 -4.45 3.40
N LEU A 74 5.46 -4.45 3.39
CA LEU A 74 6.24 -4.17 2.18
C LEU A 74 6.02 -5.23 1.09
N PRO A 75 6.21 -6.55 1.34
CA PRO A 75 5.96 -7.56 0.31
C PRO A 75 4.52 -7.54 -0.21
N VAL A 76 3.54 -7.41 0.69
CA VAL A 76 2.12 -7.37 0.30
C VAL A 76 1.81 -6.14 -0.56
N SER A 77 2.29 -4.96 -0.18
CA SER A 77 2.08 -3.74 -0.96
C SER A 77 2.79 -3.80 -2.31
N ALA A 78 4.02 -4.32 -2.35
CA ALA A 78 4.79 -4.51 -3.57
C ALA A 78 4.08 -5.49 -4.54
N LEU A 79 3.48 -6.56 -4.04
CA LEU A 79 2.68 -7.49 -4.86
C LEU A 79 1.45 -6.81 -5.44
N ILE A 80 0.69 -6.07 -4.63
CA ILE A 80 -0.54 -5.39 -5.08
C ILE A 80 -0.20 -4.34 -6.15
N TRP A 81 0.79 -3.47 -5.89
CA TRP A 81 1.23 -2.45 -6.84
C TRP A 81 1.89 -3.05 -8.08
N GLY A 82 2.76 -4.04 -7.91
CA GLY A 82 3.44 -4.73 -8.99
C GLY A 82 2.48 -5.43 -9.94
N ALA A 83 1.44 -6.08 -9.42
CA ALA A 83 0.40 -6.68 -10.24
C ALA A 83 -0.41 -5.64 -11.02
N GLY A 84 -0.81 -4.54 -10.37
CA GLY A 84 -1.54 -3.44 -11.03
C GLY A 84 -0.71 -2.78 -12.13
N LEU A 85 0.58 -2.54 -11.89
CA LEU A 85 1.50 -1.96 -12.86
C LEU A 85 1.78 -2.92 -14.01
N TRP A 86 1.99 -4.21 -13.74
CA TRP A 86 2.19 -5.22 -14.78
C TRP A 86 0.98 -5.29 -15.73
N LEU A 87 -0.24 -5.33 -15.20
CA LEU A 87 -1.46 -5.33 -16.00
C LEU A 87 -1.64 -4.04 -16.83
N LEU A 88 -1.22 -2.90 -16.27
CA LEU A 88 -1.26 -1.61 -16.95
C LEU A 88 -0.26 -1.56 -18.11
N LEU A 89 0.98 -2.02 -17.88
CA LEU A 89 2.03 -2.06 -18.89
C LEU A 89 1.73 -3.07 -20.01
N ASP A 90 1.07 -4.19 -19.69
CA ASP A 90 0.57 -5.16 -20.66
C ASP A 90 -0.72 -4.70 -21.36
N ALA A 91 -1.12 -3.42 -21.19
CA ALA A 91 -2.31 -2.79 -21.77
C ALA A 91 -3.63 -3.53 -21.51
N ARG A 92 -3.69 -4.39 -20.49
CA ARG A 92 -4.91 -5.15 -20.12
C ARG A 92 -5.93 -4.32 -19.36
N ILE A 93 -5.46 -3.29 -18.66
CA ILE A 93 -6.29 -2.39 -17.85
C ILE A 93 -5.87 -0.94 -18.08
N THR A 94 -6.79 -0.02 -17.86
CA THR A 94 -6.53 1.42 -17.92
C THR A 94 -5.93 1.93 -16.60
N ILE A 95 -5.33 3.12 -16.61
CA ILE A 95 -4.79 3.76 -15.39
C ILE A 95 -5.84 3.83 -14.27
N PRO A 96 -7.11 4.27 -14.51
CA PRO A 96 -8.14 4.28 -13.48
C PRO A 96 -8.44 2.89 -12.91
N GLN A 97 -8.44 1.85 -13.74
CA GLN A 97 -8.68 0.47 -13.30
C GLN A 97 -7.52 -0.06 -12.47
N ALA A 98 -6.27 0.25 -12.83
CA ALA A 98 -5.10 -0.11 -12.06
C ALA A 98 -5.14 0.54 -10.67
N LEU A 99 -5.44 1.85 -10.60
CA LEU A 99 -5.57 2.58 -9.33
C LEU A 99 -6.71 2.05 -8.46
N ALA A 100 -7.87 1.77 -9.06
CA ALA A 100 -8.99 1.17 -8.34
C ALA A 100 -8.66 -0.23 -7.81
N GLY A 101 -8.00 -1.06 -8.63
CA GLY A 101 -7.58 -2.41 -8.25
C GLY A 101 -6.55 -2.41 -7.12
N THR A 102 -5.54 -1.54 -7.19
CA THR A 102 -4.54 -1.43 -6.12
C THR A 102 -5.18 -0.90 -4.82
N ALA A 103 -6.09 0.06 -4.91
CA ALA A 103 -6.85 0.57 -3.77
C ALA A 103 -7.68 -0.53 -3.09
N ILE A 104 -8.44 -1.31 -3.88
CA ILE A 104 -9.24 -2.43 -3.40
C ILE A 104 -8.34 -3.50 -2.76
N GLY A 105 -7.21 -3.83 -3.38
CA GLY A 105 -6.26 -4.81 -2.85
C GLY A 105 -5.69 -4.41 -1.48
N HIS A 106 -5.30 -3.14 -1.32
CA HIS A 106 -4.80 -2.64 -0.03
C HIS A 106 -5.90 -2.56 1.03
N LEU A 107 -7.12 -2.19 0.64
CA LEU A 107 -8.26 -2.19 1.55
C LEU A 107 -8.59 -3.61 2.02
N ALA A 108 -8.63 -4.59 1.11
CA ALA A 108 -8.85 -5.99 1.44
C ALA A 108 -7.76 -6.53 2.37
N ALA A 109 -6.48 -6.22 2.12
CA ALA A 109 -5.37 -6.60 2.98
C ALA A 109 -5.50 -5.97 4.39
N LEU A 110 -5.91 -4.71 4.48
CA LEU A 110 -6.17 -4.03 5.75
C LEU A 110 -7.31 -4.70 6.53
N LEU A 111 -8.43 -4.97 5.86
CA LEU A 111 -9.58 -5.64 6.46
C LEU A 111 -9.25 -7.06 6.94
N ALA A 112 -8.50 -7.83 6.14
CA ALA A 112 -8.02 -9.15 6.52
C ALA A 112 -7.11 -9.10 7.75
N ALA A 113 -6.19 -8.13 7.80
CA ALA A 113 -5.33 -7.92 8.97
C ALA A 113 -6.14 -7.58 10.23
N LEU A 114 -7.17 -6.73 10.11
CA LEU A 114 -8.07 -6.40 11.22
C LEU A 114 -8.91 -7.61 11.67
N ALA A 115 -9.42 -8.42 10.74
CA ALA A 115 -10.17 -9.64 11.04
C ALA A 115 -9.30 -10.69 11.75
N GLY A 116 -8.06 -10.91 11.30
CA GLY A 116 -7.12 -11.83 11.93
C GLY A 116 -6.73 -11.42 13.37
N ILE A 117 -6.74 -10.13 13.69
CA ILE A 117 -6.53 -9.64 15.07
C ILE A 117 -7.75 -9.95 15.95
N ARG A 118 -8.97 -9.87 15.41
CA ARG A 118 -10.21 -10.18 16.14
C ARG A 118 -10.29 -11.67 16.52
N GLY A 119 -10.04 -12.56 15.57
CA GLY A 119 -10.09 -14.02 15.81
C GLY A 119 -9.10 -14.50 16.88
N ARG A 120 -7.94 -13.85 17.04
CA ARG A 120 -6.98 -14.17 18.11
C ARG A 120 -7.38 -13.67 19.50
N ARG A 121 -8.27 -12.68 19.58
CA ARG A 121 -8.79 -12.16 20.85
C ARG A 121 -10.01 -12.93 21.34
N ASP A 122 -10.84 -13.42 20.43
CA ASP A 122 -12.05 -14.17 20.78
C ASP A 122 -11.74 -15.66 21.09
N GLY A 123 -10.53 -16.13 20.77
CA GLY A 123 -10.03 -17.48 21.09
C GLY A 123 -9.13 -17.57 22.32
N ARG A 124 -9.12 -16.54 23.18
CA ARG A 124 -8.49 -16.52 24.52
C ARG A 124 -9.53 -16.14 25.55
#